data_AF-Q9BGL7-F1
#
_entry.id   AF-Q9BGL7-F1
#
_cell.length_a   1.000
_cell.length_b   1.000
_cell.length_c   1.000
_cell.angle_alpha   90.00
_cell.angle_beta   90.00
_cell.angle_gamma   90.00
#
_symmetry.space_group_name_H-M   'P 1'
#
loop_
_entity.id
_entity.type
_entity.pdbx_description
1 polymer ?
#
loop_
_entity_poly.entity_id
_entity_poly.type
_entity_poly.pdbx_seq_one_letter_code
_entity_poly.pdbx_strand_id
1 'polypeptide(L)'
;PGVGIGGDAHFDDDEWWTSNFQDYNLYRVAAHEFGHSLGLAHSTDIGALMYPSYTFSGDVQLSQDDIDGIQAIYGPSQNPTQPVGPQTPEVCDSKLTFDAITTIRGEVMFFKDRFYMRTNP
;
A
#
# COMPACT_ATOMS: atom_id res chain seq x y z
N PRO A 1 17.73 -4.70 7.94
CA PRO A 1 17.97 -5.82 8.89
C PRO A 1 19.45 -5.90 9.35
N GLY A 2 19.71 -6.01 10.66
CA GLY A 2 21.08 -6.06 11.17
C GLY A 2 21.20 -6.28 12.69
N VAL A 3 22.43 -6.20 13.20
CA VAL A 3 22.72 -6.28 14.64
C VAL A 3 22.49 -4.95 15.35
N GLY A 4 22.36 -4.97 16.68
CA GLY A 4 22.07 -3.77 17.47
C GLY A 4 20.64 -3.29 17.18
N ILE A 5 20.50 -2.03 16.76
CA ILE A 5 19.20 -1.42 16.40
C ILE A 5 18.67 -1.83 15.02
N GLY A 6 19.31 -2.82 14.38
CA GLY A 6 19.02 -3.22 13.02
C GLY A 6 17.67 -3.94 12.89
N GLY A 7 16.63 -3.19 12.54
CA GLY A 7 15.26 -3.71 12.44
C GLY A 7 14.31 -3.09 13.45
N ASP A 8 14.79 -2.22 14.33
CA ASP A 8 13.96 -1.45 15.25
C ASP A 8 13.00 -0.54 14.46
N ALA A 9 11.77 -0.40 14.97
CA ALA A 9 10.76 0.53 14.47
C ALA A 9 10.38 1.47 15.61
N HIS A 10 10.43 2.78 15.36
CA HIS A 10 10.05 3.82 16.32
C HIS A 10 8.82 4.54 15.80
N PHE A 11 7.87 4.79 16.69
CA PHE A 11 6.61 5.45 16.40
C PHE A 11 6.57 6.77 17.18
N ASP A 12 6.15 7.85 16.52
CA ASP A 12 6.03 9.16 17.17
C ASP A 12 4.86 9.17 18.16
N ASP A 13 5.15 9.44 19.44
CA ASP A 13 4.15 9.45 20.51
C ASP A 13 3.38 10.79 20.56
N ASP A 14 3.80 11.79 19.78
CA ASP A 14 3.01 13.01 19.57
C ASP A 14 1.79 12.75 18.65
N GLU A 15 1.77 11.62 17.93
CA GLU A 15 0.64 11.23 17.08
C GLU A 15 -0.48 10.54 17.86
N TRP A 16 -1.73 10.84 17.50
CA TRP A 16 -2.89 10.16 18.08
C TRP A 16 -3.13 8.80 17.41
N TRP A 17 -2.56 7.74 18.00
CA TRP A 17 -2.68 6.38 17.48
C TRP A 17 -4.10 5.82 17.59
N THR A 18 -4.63 5.35 16.47
CA THR A 18 -5.97 4.75 16.38
C THR A 18 -5.92 3.30 15.93
N SER A 19 -7.04 2.59 16.15
CA SER A 19 -7.30 1.25 15.63
C SER A 19 -8.46 1.23 14.62
N ASN A 20 -8.88 2.40 14.13
CA ASN A 20 -10.02 2.57 13.22
C ASN A 20 -9.59 3.41 12.00
N PHE A 21 -10.55 3.99 11.27
CA PHE A 21 -10.28 4.77 10.05
C PHE A 21 -9.77 6.20 10.29
N GLN A 22 -9.73 6.65 11.55
CA GLN A 22 -9.23 7.97 11.90
C GLN A 22 -7.70 7.94 11.88
N ASP A 23 -7.11 9.01 11.37
CA ASP A 23 -5.66 9.11 11.33
C ASP A 23 -5.10 9.32 12.76
N TYR A 24 -4.01 8.67 13.16
CA TYR A 24 -3.20 7.69 12.40
C TYR A 24 -3.45 6.26 12.87
N ASN A 25 -3.84 5.37 11.94
CA ASN A 25 -4.04 3.96 12.28
C ASN A 25 -2.68 3.25 12.55
N LEU A 26 -2.47 2.81 13.79
CA LEU A 26 -1.20 2.20 14.22
C LEU A 26 -0.89 0.90 13.48
N TYR A 27 -1.90 0.07 13.20
CA TYR A 27 -1.70 -1.19 12.48
C TYR A 27 -1.18 -0.94 11.05
N ARG A 28 -1.73 0.08 10.37
CA ARG A 28 -1.28 0.49 9.03
C ARG A 28 0.16 0.98 9.01
N VAL A 29 0.55 1.80 9.99
CA VAL A 29 1.92 2.36 10.07
C VAL A 29 2.90 1.26 10.48
N ALA A 30 2.59 0.48 11.51
CA ALA A 30 3.45 -0.61 11.95
C ALA A 30 3.72 -1.64 10.85
N ALA A 31 2.72 -1.96 10.03
CA ALA A 31 2.91 -2.86 8.90
C ALA A 31 3.91 -2.30 7.86
N HIS A 32 3.92 -0.99 7.62
CA HIS A 32 4.92 -0.32 6.77
C HIS A 32 6.31 -0.38 7.39
N GLU A 33 6.44 0.02 8.65
CA GLU A 33 7.75 0.05 9.34
C GLU A 33 8.37 -1.35 9.44
N PHE A 34 7.56 -2.38 9.66
CA PHE A 34 8.05 -3.75 9.66
C PHE A 34 8.52 -4.21 8.27
N GLY A 35 7.99 -3.65 7.18
CA GLY A 35 8.56 -3.84 5.85
C GLY A 35 10.01 -3.35 5.78
N HIS A 36 10.30 -2.16 6.33
CA HIS A 36 11.68 -1.67 6.45
C HIS A 36 12.56 -2.53 7.36
N SER A 37 12.02 -2.97 8.50
CA SER A 37 12.73 -3.88 9.40
C SER A 37 13.17 -5.16 8.69
N LEU A 38 12.30 -5.67 7.80
CA LEU A 38 12.53 -6.84 6.95
C LEU A 38 13.36 -6.54 5.68
N GLY A 39 13.72 -5.28 5.43
CA GLY A 39 14.64 -4.90 4.36
C GLY A 39 13.99 -4.43 3.05
N LEU A 40 12.68 -4.16 3.06
CA LEU A 40 12.03 -3.46 1.94
C LEU A 40 12.38 -1.97 1.97
N ALA A 41 12.58 -1.40 0.79
CA ALA A 41 12.63 0.05 0.61
C ALA A 41 11.22 0.59 0.32
N HIS A 42 11.09 1.91 0.27
CA HIS A 42 9.85 2.53 -0.21
C HIS A 42 9.53 2.10 -1.65
N SER A 43 8.25 1.91 -1.92
CA SER A 43 7.72 1.71 -3.27
C SER A 43 7.26 3.03 -3.90
N THR A 44 7.30 3.10 -5.23
CA THR A 44 6.65 4.17 -6.00
C THR A 44 5.18 3.86 -6.30
N ASP A 45 4.73 2.64 -6.04
CA ASP A 45 3.33 2.24 -6.19
C ASP A 45 2.48 2.82 -5.04
N ILE A 46 1.56 3.73 -5.37
CA ILE A 46 0.67 4.38 -4.39
C ILE A 46 -0.29 3.42 -3.67
N GLY A 47 -0.55 2.25 -4.25
CA GLY A 47 -1.37 1.20 -3.65
C GLY A 47 -0.62 0.27 -2.71
N ALA A 48 0.71 0.33 -2.71
CA ALA A 48 1.57 -0.47 -1.86
C ALA A 48 1.56 0.05 -0.42
N LEU A 49 1.63 -0.89 0.52
CA LEU A 49 1.82 -0.59 1.93
C LEU A 49 3.12 0.18 2.14
N MET A 50 4.18 -0.18 1.39
CA MET A 50 5.49 0.46 1.39
C MET A 50 5.56 1.81 0.65
N TYR A 51 4.45 2.38 0.18
CA TYR A 51 4.44 3.76 -0.32
C TYR A 51 4.81 4.74 0.82
N PRO A 52 5.67 5.75 0.58
CA PRO A 52 6.24 6.59 1.65
C PRO A 52 5.26 7.54 2.33
N SER A 53 4.10 7.82 1.72
CA SER A 53 3.08 8.68 2.33
C SER A 53 1.97 7.86 2.97
N TYR A 54 1.48 8.30 4.13
CA TYR A 54 0.38 7.65 4.82
C TYR A 54 -0.88 7.59 3.94
N THR A 55 -1.43 6.40 3.79
CA THR A 55 -2.70 6.15 3.09
C THR A 55 -3.50 5.10 3.88
N PHE A 56 -4.81 5.34 4.01
CA PHE A 56 -5.72 4.40 4.65
C PHE A 56 -7.00 4.24 3.82
N SER A 57 -7.30 3.00 3.42
CA SER A 57 -8.42 2.67 2.52
C SER A 57 -9.34 1.59 3.12
N GLY A 58 -9.37 1.48 4.45
CA GLY A 58 -10.08 0.42 5.16
C GLY A 58 -9.12 -0.68 5.60
N ASP A 59 -9.30 -1.90 5.09
CA ASP A 59 -8.48 -3.03 5.52
C ASP A 59 -7.01 -2.87 5.10
N VAL A 60 -6.10 -3.10 6.06
CA VAL A 60 -4.65 -3.11 5.79
C VAL A 60 -4.27 -4.47 5.22
N GLN A 61 -3.83 -4.46 3.97
CA GLN A 61 -3.45 -5.63 3.19
C GLN A 61 -2.20 -5.33 2.37
N LEU A 62 -1.41 -6.36 2.08
CA LEU A 62 -0.26 -6.27 1.19
C LEU A 62 -0.73 -6.11 -0.25
N SER A 63 -0.23 -5.12 -0.98
CA SER A 63 -0.40 -5.07 -2.43
C SER A 63 0.39 -6.19 -3.11
N GLN A 64 0.17 -6.41 -4.40
CA GLN A 64 1.01 -7.35 -5.14
C GLN A 64 2.48 -6.90 -5.15
N ASP A 65 2.75 -5.59 -5.19
CA ASP A 65 4.10 -5.02 -5.12
C ASP A 65 4.80 -5.35 -3.79
N ASP A 66 4.10 -5.24 -2.66
CA ASP A 66 4.64 -5.62 -1.34
C ASP A 66 4.94 -7.13 -1.26
N ILE A 67 4.05 -7.96 -1.81
CA ILE A 67 4.18 -9.42 -1.85
C ILE A 67 5.40 -9.81 -2.69
N ASP A 68 5.51 -9.27 -3.91
CA ASP A 68 6.61 -9.56 -4.82
C ASP A 68 7.94 -9.10 -4.22
N GLY A 69 7.97 -7.91 -3.61
CA GLY A 69 9.14 -7.36 -2.94
C GLY A 69 9.64 -8.25 -1.79
N ILE A 70 8.75 -8.67 -0.89
CA ILE A 70 9.17 -9.49 0.25
C ILE A 70 9.56 -10.91 -0.16
N GLN A 71 8.89 -11.47 -1.16
CA GLN A 71 9.22 -12.79 -1.71
C GLN A 71 10.52 -12.77 -2.52
N ALA A 72 10.92 -11.64 -3.10
CA ALA A 72 12.22 -11.51 -3.74
C ALA A 72 13.39 -11.64 -2.75
N ILE A 73 13.17 -11.28 -1.47
CA ILE A 73 14.18 -11.39 -0.41
C ILE A 73 14.15 -12.78 0.25
N TYR A 74 12.95 -13.27 0.58
CA TYR A 74 12.79 -14.44 1.45
C TYR A 74 12.20 -15.68 0.78
N GLY A 75 11.75 -15.56 -0.47
CA GLY A 75 10.99 -16.58 -1.18
C GLY A 75 9.50 -16.61 -0.79
N PRO A 76 8.68 -17.33 -1.57
CA PRO A 76 7.26 -17.53 -1.28
C PRO A 76 7.04 -18.44 -0.08
N SER A 77 5.85 -18.36 0.52
CA SER A 77 5.46 -19.28 1.60
C SER A 77 5.30 -20.72 1.08
N GLN A 78 5.43 -21.71 1.97
CA GLN A 78 5.17 -23.11 1.61
C GLN A 78 3.68 -23.46 1.52
N ASN A 79 2.78 -22.50 1.73
CA ASN A 79 1.35 -22.74 1.57
C ASN A 79 1.04 -23.08 0.11
N PRO A 80 0.17 -24.08 -0.15
CA PRO A 80 -0.15 -24.47 -1.52
C PRO A 80 -0.84 -23.34 -2.30
N THR A 81 -1.61 -22.50 -1.59
CA THR A 81 -2.22 -21.30 -2.15
C THR A 81 -1.32 -20.12 -1.86
N GLN A 82 -0.73 -19.53 -2.91
CA GLN A 82 0.04 -18.29 -2.76
C GLN A 82 -0.90 -17.08 -2.61
N PRO A 83 -0.54 -16.11 -1.77
CA PRO A 83 -1.35 -14.90 -1.60
C PRO A 83 -1.34 -14.09 -2.90
N VAL A 84 -2.47 -13.46 -3.20
CA VAL A 84 -2.60 -12.49 -4.29
C VAL A 84 -3.05 -11.18 -3.64
N GLY A 85 -2.31 -10.11 -3.91
CA GLY A 85 -2.62 -8.77 -3.42
C GLY A 85 -3.40 -7.96 -4.45
N PRO A 86 -4.09 -6.89 -4.04
CA PRO A 86 -4.60 -5.90 -4.98
C PRO A 86 -3.45 -5.30 -5.80
N GLN A 87 -3.70 -5.06 -7.09
CA GLN A 87 -2.80 -4.37 -7.99
C GLN A 87 -3.29 -2.94 -8.21
N THR A 88 -2.36 -2.00 -8.28
CA THR A 88 -2.68 -0.62 -8.62
C THR A 88 -2.97 -0.50 -10.11
N PRO A 89 -4.11 0.10 -10.51
CA PRO A 89 -4.44 0.27 -11.93
C PRO A 89 -3.40 1.10 -12.69
N GLU A 90 -2.92 0.57 -13.81
CA GLU A 90 -2.03 1.30 -14.71
C GLU A 90 -2.83 2.11 -15.75
N VAL A 91 -2.67 3.44 -15.72
CA VAL A 91 -3.45 4.38 -16.57
C VAL A 91 -3.30 4.11 -18.07
N CYS A 92 -2.13 3.62 -18.50
CA CYS A 92 -1.84 3.36 -19.91
C CYS A 92 -1.95 1.88 -20.31
N ASP A 93 -2.36 0.99 -19.42
CA ASP A 93 -2.60 -0.41 -19.81
C ASP A 93 -3.83 -0.50 -20.71
N SER A 94 -3.63 -1.05 -21.91
CA SER A 94 -4.69 -1.37 -22.87
C SER A 94 -5.80 -2.29 -22.31
N LYS A 95 -5.54 -3.03 -21.24
CA LYS A 95 -6.51 -3.90 -20.57
C LYS A 95 -7.24 -3.22 -19.42
N LEU A 96 -6.96 -1.94 -19.13
CA LEU A 96 -7.63 -1.19 -18.08
C LEU A 96 -9.14 -1.17 -18.33
N THR A 97 -9.90 -1.49 -17.28
CA THR A 97 -11.36 -1.39 -17.23
C THR A 97 -11.75 -0.51 -16.04
N PHE A 98 -12.98 0.00 -16.06
CA PHE A 98 -13.49 0.90 -15.03
C PHE A 98 -14.73 0.31 -14.36
N ASP A 99 -14.83 0.52 -13.05
CA ASP A 99 -15.99 0.08 -12.27
C ASP A 99 -17.10 1.14 -12.32
N ALA A 100 -16.72 2.43 -12.30
CA ALA A 100 -17.62 3.55 -12.47
C ALA A 100 -16.91 4.77 -13.09
N ILE A 101 -17.66 5.62 -13.78
CA ILE A 101 -17.19 6.89 -14.33
C ILE A 101 -18.26 7.95 -14.07
N THR A 102 -17.86 9.13 -13.60
CA THR A 102 -18.79 10.25 -13.40
C THR A 102 -18.11 11.60 -13.64
N THR A 103 -18.91 12.66 -13.70
CA THR A 103 -18.40 14.03 -13.75
C THR A 103 -18.58 14.71 -12.39
N ILE A 104 -17.56 15.42 -11.93
CA ILE A 104 -17.60 16.18 -10.68
C ILE A 104 -16.97 17.55 -10.95
N ARG A 105 -17.75 18.63 -10.80
CA ARG A 105 -17.29 20.02 -10.98
C ARG A 105 -16.58 20.29 -12.32
N GLY A 106 -16.99 19.61 -13.38
CA GLY A 106 -16.43 19.75 -14.73
C GLY A 106 -15.23 18.84 -15.04
N GLU A 107 -14.74 18.08 -14.06
CA GLU A 107 -13.73 17.04 -14.26
C GLU A 107 -14.39 15.67 -14.46
N VAL A 108 -13.71 14.78 -15.20
CA VAL A 108 -14.11 13.37 -15.33
C VAL A 108 -13.32 12.55 -14.32
N MET A 109 -14.04 11.80 -13.48
CA MET A 109 -13.49 10.90 -12.47
C MET A 109 -13.74 9.46 -12.90
N PHE A 110 -12.66 8.68 -13.02
CA PHE A 110 -12.70 7.25 -13.31
C PHE A 110 -12.42 6.49 -12.02
N PHE A 111 -13.23 5.48 -11.69
CA PHE A 111 -13.07 4.70 -10.47
C PHE A 111 -12.72 3.25 -10.82
N LYS A 112 -11.71 2.72 -10.13
CA LYS A 112 -11.30 1.33 -10.25
C LYS A 112 -10.78 0.83 -8.90
N ASP A 113 -11.44 -0.20 -8.36
CA ASP A 113 -11.13 -0.83 -7.08
C ASP A 113 -11.03 0.23 -5.95
N ARG A 114 -9.85 0.41 -5.35
CA ARG A 114 -9.63 1.39 -4.27
C ARG A 114 -9.20 2.77 -4.77
N PHE A 115 -9.15 2.97 -6.09
CA PHE A 115 -8.52 4.14 -6.72
C PHE A 115 -9.52 4.96 -7.50
N TYR A 116 -9.24 6.26 -7.57
CA TYR A 116 -9.79 7.15 -8.58
C TYR A 116 -8.67 7.68 -9.45
N MET A 117 -8.98 7.93 -10.72
CA MET A 117 -8.10 8.56 -11.70
C MET A 117 -8.80 9.79 -12.28
N ARG A 118 -8.03 10.84 -12.52
CA ARG A 118 -8.45 12.06 -13.22
C ARG A 118 -7.26 12.63 -13.97
N THR A 119 -7.51 13.39 -15.03
CA THR A 119 -6.46 14.19 -15.65
C THR A 119 -6.12 15.36 -14.72
N ASN A 120 -4.85 15.53 -14.39
CA ASN A 120 -4.36 16.67 -13.62
C ASN A 120 -3.39 17.48 -14.51
N PRO A 121 -3.79 18.67 -15.00
CA PRO A 121 -2.95 19.51 -15.86
C PRO A 121 -1.75 20.12 -15.14
#